data_AF-A0AAU4GA27-F1
#
_entry.id   AF-A0AAU4GA27-F1
#
_cell.length_a   1.000
_cell.length_b   1.000
_cell.length_c   1.000
_cell.angle_alpha   90.00
_cell.angle_beta   90.00
_cell.angle_gamma   90.00
#
_symmetry.space_group_name_H-M   'P 1'
#
loop_
_entity.id
_entity.type
_entity.pdbx_description
1 polymer ?
#
loop_
_entity_poly.entity_id
_entity_poly.type
_entity_poly.pdbx_seq_one_letter_code
_entity_poly.pdbx_strand_id
1 'polypeptide(L)'
;MTRVRPRVLLVELTETPEAARLSRLLRDAGVEVIHAGVLAGAEPILRTAEQEDPDALGVFGGAAPAGLADGLGDVHLFVVGPGNTDDPENPAEPLEALAERLAGGRSHTARIPSDRAR
;
A
#
# COMPACT_ATOMS: atom_id res chain seq x y z
N MET A 1 -12.64 11.79 -11.62
CA MET A 1 -11.86 11.37 -12.81
C MET A 1 -11.06 10.16 -12.37
N THR A 2 -11.27 8.98 -12.96
CA THR A 2 -10.50 7.78 -12.58
C THR A 2 -9.10 7.92 -13.16
N ARG A 3 -8.06 7.86 -12.32
CA ARG A 3 -6.67 7.90 -12.79
C ARG A 3 -6.38 6.71 -13.69
N VAL A 4 -5.51 6.93 -14.67
CA VAL A 4 -5.10 5.91 -15.65
C VAL A 4 -4.21 4.85 -14.99
N ARG A 5 -3.54 5.18 -13.89
CA ARG A 5 -2.64 4.29 -13.13
C ARG A 5 -2.81 4.52 -11.63
N PRO A 6 -2.78 3.47 -10.80
CA PRO A 6 -2.76 3.63 -9.34
C PRO A 6 -1.46 4.31 -8.90
N ARG A 7 -1.56 5.18 -7.90
CA ARG A 7 -0.47 5.89 -7.23
C ARG A 7 -0.27 5.32 -5.83
N VAL A 8 0.94 4.90 -5.53
CA VAL A 8 1.32 4.35 -4.23
C VAL A 8 2.35 5.26 -3.58
N LEU A 9 2.05 5.73 -2.37
CA LEU A 9 2.99 6.44 -1.50
C LEU A 9 3.65 5.42 -0.56
N LEU A 10 4.97 5.42 -0.49
CA LEU A 10 5.76 4.59 0.41
C LEU A 10 6.56 5.48 1.36
N VAL A 11 6.41 5.23 2.66
CA VAL A 11 7.06 5.98 3.74
C VAL A 11 7.73 5.04 4.71
N GLU A 12 8.85 5.48 5.27
CA GLU A 12 9.66 4.71 6.20
C GLU A 12 9.62 5.36 7.59
N LEU A 13 9.47 4.57 8.66
CA LEU A 13 9.65 5.06 10.04
C LEU A 13 11.12 5.01 10.47
N THR A 14 11.88 4.13 9.83
CA THR A 14 13.33 3.97 9.90
C THR A 14 13.81 3.45 8.55
N GLU A 15 15.08 3.64 8.20
CA GLU A 15 15.63 3.13 6.96
C GLU A 15 15.45 1.61 6.83
N THR A 16 14.91 1.17 5.70
CA THR A 16 14.57 -0.22 5.38
C THR A 16 14.84 -0.53 3.90
N PRO A 17 15.48 -1.66 3.57
CA PRO A 17 15.64 -2.07 2.17
C PRO A 17 14.32 -2.45 1.47
N GLU A 18 13.29 -2.83 2.22
CA GLU A 18 12.00 -3.30 1.73
C GLU A 18 11.26 -2.22 0.94
N ALA A 19 11.31 -0.96 1.39
CA ALA A 19 10.65 0.16 0.71
C ALA A 19 11.23 0.38 -0.70
N ALA A 20 12.56 0.37 -0.82
CA ALA A 20 13.25 0.48 -2.10
C ALA A 20 12.96 -0.72 -3.01
N ARG A 21 12.91 -1.94 -2.45
CA ARG A 21 12.59 -3.17 -3.18
C ARG A 21 11.16 -3.15 -3.73
N LEU A 22 10.16 -2.83 -2.89
CA LEU A 22 8.77 -2.73 -3.33
C LEU A 22 8.60 -1.62 -4.37
N SER A 23 9.27 -0.48 -4.17
CA SER A 23 9.22 0.63 -5.13
C SER A 23 9.66 0.19 -6.53
N ARG A 24 10.70 -0.64 -6.63
CA ARG A 24 11.16 -1.18 -7.91
C ARG A 24 10.14 -2.11 -8.54
N LEU A 25 9.61 -3.07 -7.77
CA LEU A 25 8.61 -4.03 -8.24
C LEU A 25 7.36 -3.33 -8.79
N LEU A 26 6.84 -2.35 -8.06
CA LEU A 26 5.67 -1.57 -8.46
C LEU A 26 5.93 -0.75 -9.74
N ARG A 27 7.09 -0.09 -9.84
CA ARG A 27 7.48 0.66 -11.05
C ARG A 27 7.63 -0.26 -12.26
N ASP A 28 8.23 -1.44 -12.08
CA ASP A 28 8.37 -2.45 -13.12
C ASP A 28 6.97 -2.96 -13.58
N ALA A 29 5.98 -2.97 -12.68
CA ALA A 29 4.58 -3.26 -12.98
C ALA A 29 3.77 -2.07 -13.55
N GLY A 30 4.40 -0.91 -13.75
CA GLY A 30 3.76 0.28 -14.33
C GLY A 30 2.95 1.13 -13.36
N VAL A 31 3.06 0.89 -12.06
CA VAL A 31 2.43 1.68 -10.98
C VAL A 31 3.21 2.98 -10.77
N GLU A 32 2.49 4.07 -10.46
CA GLU A 32 3.12 5.31 -10.06
C GLU A 32 3.54 5.22 -8.59
N VAL A 33 4.83 5.39 -8.30
CA VAL A 33 5.35 5.21 -6.94
C VAL A 33 6.08 6.45 -6.47
N ILE A 34 5.61 6.99 -5.35
CA ILE A 34 6.25 8.06 -4.61
C ILE A 34 6.91 7.43 -3.38
N HIS A 35 8.22 7.54 -3.30
CA HIS A 35 8.97 7.09 -2.12
C HIS A 35 9.44 8.34 -1.38
N ALA A 36 8.78 8.66 -0.26
CA ALA A 36 9.03 9.89 0.48
C ALA A 36 10.17 9.76 1.50
N GLY A 37 10.78 8.57 1.60
CA GLY A 37 11.83 8.28 2.58
C GLY A 37 11.31 8.24 4.01
N VAL A 38 12.17 8.62 4.95
CA VAL A 38 11.89 8.51 6.39
C VAL A 38 11.03 9.68 6.88
N LEU A 39 9.84 9.37 7.40
CA LEU A 39 8.91 10.32 8.00
C LEU A 39 8.53 9.86 9.41
N ALA A 40 8.83 10.68 10.41
CA ALA A 40 8.56 10.37 11.81
C ALA A 40 7.14 10.80 12.22
N GLY A 41 6.24 9.83 12.40
CA GLY A 41 4.92 10.04 13.00
C GLY A 41 3.79 10.32 12.00
N ALA A 42 2.56 10.40 12.52
CA ALA A 42 1.36 10.46 11.69
C ALA A 42 1.23 11.78 10.90
N GLU A 43 1.49 12.93 11.53
CA GLU A 43 1.23 14.24 10.90
C GLU A 43 2.07 14.49 9.63
N PRO A 44 3.39 14.26 9.58
CA PRO A 44 4.16 14.41 8.35
C PRO A 44 3.71 13.45 7.24
N ILE A 45 3.31 12.23 7.60
CA ILE A 45 2.81 11.23 6.66
C ILE A 45 1.48 11.69 6.07
N LEU A 46 0.53 12.15 6.90
CA LEU A 46 -0.77 12.65 6.46
C LEU A 46 -0.64 13.87 5.54
N ARG A 47 0.23 14.82 5.89
CA ARG A 47 0.53 15.98 5.03
C ARG A 47 1.07 15.57 3.66
N THR A 48 1.93 14.56 3.63
CA THR A 48 2.47 14.02 2.39
C THR A 48 1.38 13.30 1.59
N ALA A 49 0.56 12.49 2.24
CA ALA A 49 -0.57 11.81 1.60
C ALA A 49 -1.59 12.80 1.02
N GLU A 50 -1.88 13.91 1.72
CA GLU A 50 -2.77 14.96 1.22
C GLU A 50 -2.20 15.64 -0.04
N GLN A 51 -0.89 15.93 -0.05
CA GLN A 51 -0.24 16.58 -1.19
C GLN A 51 -0.16 15.68 -2.41
N GLU A 52 0.16 14.41 -2.18
CA GLU A 52 0.41 13.44 -3.25
C GLU A 52 -0.86 12.70 -3.68
N ASP A 53 -1.95 12.77 -2.90
CA ASP A 53 -3.24 12.15 -3.17
C ASP A 53 -3.08 10.68 -3.65
N PRO A 54 -2.46 9.78 -2.86
CA PRO A 54 -2.20 8.41 -3.29
C PRO A 54 -3.45 7.53 -3.19
N ASP A 55 -3.53 6.48 -4.00
CA ASP A 55 -4.57 5.46 -3.88
C ASP A 55 -4.25 4.47 -2.73
N ALA A 56 -2.97 4.28 -2.42
CA ALA A 56 -2.50 3.46 -1.30
C ALA A 56 -1.25 4.05 -0.62
N LEU A 57 -1.15 3.82 0.69
CA LEU A 57 -0.02 4.23 1.54
C LEU A 57 0.61 3.00 2.20
N GLY A 58 1.90 2.79 1.95
CA GLY A 58 2.73 1.78 2.60
C GLY A 58 3.62 2.38 3.68
N VAL A 59 3.52 1.88 4.91
CA VAL A 59 4.39 2.26 6.04
C VAL A 59 5.40 1.16 6.33
N PHE A 60 6.68 1.50 6.36
CA PHE A 60 7.79 0.56 6.56
C PHE A 60 8.51 0.77 7.89
N GLY A 61 9.14 -0.28 8.39
CA GLY A 61 10.07 -0.19 9.53
C GLY A 61 9.41 -0.18 10.91
N GLY A 62 8.13 -0.54 11.00
CA GLY A 62 7.44 -0.67 12.28
C GLY A 62 5.92 -0.65 12.15
N ALA A 63 5.25 -0.56 13.29
CA ALA A 63 3.80 -0.35 13.32
C ALA A 63 3.42 1.06 12.83
N ALA A 64 2.28 1.17 12.15
CA ALA A 64 1.75 2.47 11.75
C ALA A 64 1.58 3.42 12.97
N PRO A 65 1.98 4.70 12.86
CA PRO A 65 1.73 5.68 13.92
C PRO A 65 0.25 5.79 14.30
N ALA A 66 -0.03 6.01 15.58
CA ALA A 66 -1.39 6.18 16.08
C ALA A 66 -2.10 7.36 15.38
N GLY A 67 -3.38 7.17 15.06
CA GLY A 67 -4.21 8.16 14.36
C GLY A 67 -3.92 8.31 12.86
N LEU A 68 -2.95 7.56 12.30
CA LEU A 68 -2.67 7.60 10.86
C LEU A 68 -3.87 7.06 10.06
N ALA A 69 -4.40 5.90 10.41
CA ALA A 69 -5.51 5.28 9.70
C ALA A 69 -6.77 6.18 9.68
N ASP A 70 -7.07 6.83 10.80
CA ASP A 70 -8.23 7.71 10.93
C ASP A 70 -8.13 8.97 10.04
N GLY A 71 -6.91 9.44 9.77
CA GLY A 71 -6.66 10.63 8.95
C GLY A 71 -6.57 10.39 7.44
N LEU A 72 -6.54 9.13 6.99
CA LEU A 72 -6.30 8.78 5.58
C LEU A 72 -7.54 8.79 4.70
N GLY A 73 -8.74 8.78 5.28
CA GLY A 73 -9.98 8.70 4.52
C GLY A 73 -10.05 7.43 3.66
N ASP A 74 -10.14 7.60 2.33
CA ASP A 74 -10.29 6.49 1.37
C ASP A 74 -8.95 5.86 0.94
N VAL A 75 -7.80 6.38 1.38
CA VAL A 75 -6.48 5.85 1.02
C VAL A 75 -6.25 4.48 1.66
N HIS A 76 -5.90 3.47 0.86
CA HIS A 76 -5.64 2.13 1.37
C HIS A 76 -4.30 2.06 2.13
N LEU A 77 -4.35 1.89 3.45
CA LEU A 77 -3.18 1.72 4.31
C LEU A 77 -2.72 0.26 4.36
N PHE A 78 -1.42 0.03 4.18
CA PHE A 78 -0.76 -1.24 4.48
C PHE A 78 0.56 -1.01 5.24
N VAL A 79 0.93 -1.97 6.08
CA VAL A 79 2.14 -1.92 6.91
C VAL A 79 3.08 -3.05 6.50
N VAL A 80 4.34 -2.72 6.29
CA VAL A 80 5.41 -3.68 5.97
C VAL A 80 6.47 -3.59 7.07
N GLY A 81 6.58 -4.64 7.87
CA GLY A 81 7.57 -4.69 8.94
C GLY A 81 7.77 -6.12 9.44
N PRO A 82 8.74 -6.33 10.34
CA PRO A 82 9.03 -7.64 10.91
C PRO A 82 7.85 -8.24 11.70
N GLY A 83 6.83 -7.43 12.01
CA GLY A 83 5.70 -7.76 12.89
C GLY A 83 4.65 -8.75 12.38
N ASN A 84 4.77 -9.28 11.15
CA ASN A 84 3.87 -10.35 10.66
C ASN A 84 4.57 -11.72 10.59
N THR A 85 5.80 -11.84 11.06
CA THR A 85 6.51 -13.14 11.05
C THR A 85 6.12 -14.04 12.22
N ASP A 86 5.65 -13.43 13.31
CA ASP A 86 5.32 -14.11 14.58
C ASP A 86 3.81 -14.33 14.78
N ASP A 87 2.95 -13.87 13.86
CA ASP A 87 1.52 -14.18 13.85
C ASP A 87 1.27 -15.38 12.90
N PRO A 88 1.09 -16.61 13.44
CA PRO A 88 0.88 -17.80 12.62
C PRO A 88 -0.46 -17.78 11.86
N GLU A 89 -1.40 -16.91 12.26
CA GLU A 89 -2.70 -16.76 11.61
C GLU A 89 -2.65 -15.74 10.46
N ASN A 90 -1.61 -14.91 10.38
CA ASN A 90 -1.46 -13.86 9.37
C ASN A 90 0.03 -13.66 8.96
N PRO A 91 0.61 -14.60 8.21
CA PRO A 91 2.01 -14.53 7.83
C PRO A 91 2.31 -13.28 7.00
N ALA A 92 3.51 -12.73 7.17
CA ALA A 92 4.01 -11.63 6.36
C ALA A 92 3.87 -11.95 4.86
N GLU A 93 3.05 -11.18 4.15
CA GLU A 93 2.89 -11.31 2.70
C GLU A 93 4.22 -11.00 2.00
N PRO A 94 4.68 -11.84 1.04
CA PRO A 94 5.85 -11.52 0.22
C PRO A 94 5.65 -10.21 -0.56
N LEU A 95 6.70 -9.41 -0.68
CA LEU A 95 6.63 -8.10 -1.36
C LEU A 95 6.19 -8.21 -2.83
N GLU A 96 6.49 -9.33 -3.50
CA GLU A 96 6.04 -9.64 -4.85
C GLU A 96 4.52 -9.79 -4.93
N ALA A 97 3.92 -10.55 -4.01
CA ALA A 97 2.47 -10.72 -3.93
C ALA A 97 1.78 -9.37 -3.61
N LEU A 98 2.37 -8.60 -2.69
CA LEU A 98 1.91 -7.26 -2.38
C LEU A 98 1.99 -6.34 -3.60
N ALA A 99 3.08 -6.39 -4.37
CA ALA A 99 3.24 -5.61 -5.59
C ALA A 99 2.20 -6.00 -6.66
N GLU A 100 1.95 -7.30 -6.86
CA GLU A 100 0.92 -7.78 -7.78
C GLU A 100 -0.47 -7.30 -7.38
N ARG A 101 -0.79 -7.34 -6.08
CA ARG A 101 -2.06 -6.83 -5.53
C ARG A 101 -2.22 -5.33 -5.79
N LEU A 102 -1.20 -4.54 -5.47
CA LEU A 102 -1.19 -3.08 -5.62
C LEU A 102 -1.16 -2.63 -7.10
N ALA A 103 -0.54 -3.41 -7.98
CA ALA A 103 -0.58 -3.18 -9.43
C ALA A 103 -1.96 -3.42 -10.06
N GLY A 104 -2.97 -3.74 -9.24
CA GLY A 104 -4.31 -4.02 -9.70
C GLY A 104 -4.42 -5.44 -10.21
N GLY A 105 -3.84 -6.41 -9.48
CA GLY A 105 -4.16 -7.81 -9.59
C GLY A 105 -5.66 -7.92 -9.78
N ARG A 106 -6.08 -8.18 -11.02
CA ARG A 106 -7.48 -8.29 -11.38
C ARG A 106 -8.03 -9.35 -10.44
N SER A 107 -8.82 -8.94 -9.44
CA SER A 107 -9.71 -9.87 -8.77
C SER A 107 -10.60 -10.42 -9.87
N HIS A 108 -10.24 -11.58 -10.42
CA HIS A 108 -11.16 -12.52 -11.02
C HIS A 108 -12.04 -13.10 -9.90
N THR A 109 -12.72 -12.24 -9.14
CA THR A 109 -14.09 -12.56 -8.76
C THR A 109 -14.91 -12.10 -9.95
N ALA A 110 -15.04 -13.00 -10.92
CA ALA A 110 -16.06 -12.88 -11.93
C ALA A 110 -17.37 -12.54 -11.20
N ARG A 111 -17.88 -11.32 -11.40
CA ARG A 111 -19.31 -11.10 -11.35
C ARG A 111 -19.89 -12.11 -12.31
N ILE A 112 -20.42 -13.22 -11.80
CA ILE A 112 -21.48 -13.92 -12.50
C ILE A 112 -22.62 -12.91 -12.52
N PRO A 113 -23.04 -12.38 -13.68
CA PRO A 113 -24.33 -11.73 -13.74
C PRO A 113 -25.34 -12.85 -13.52
N SER A 114 -26.00 -12.81 -12.37
CA SER A 114 -27.28 -13.45 -12.17
C SER A 114 -28.23 -12.94 -13.25
N ASP A 115 -28.50 -13.72 -14.30
CA ASP A 115 -29.82 -13.80 -14.93
C ASP A 115 -29.89 -14.95 -15.96
N ARG A 116 -30.68 -15.98 -15.64
CA ARG A 116 -31.82 -16.30 -16.52
C ARG A 116 -32.89 -17.00 -15.72
N ALA A 117 -33.85 -16.20 -15.29
CA ALA A 117 -35.24 -16.65 -15.21
C ALA A 117 -35.67 -17.16 -16.59
N ARG A 118 -35.99 -18.46 -16.71
CA ARG A 118 -37.20 -18.97 -17.37
C ARG A 118 -37.39 -20.45 -17.09
#